data_AF-A0A0C3DW88-F1
#
_entry.id   AF-A0A0C3DW88-F1
#
_cell.length_a   1.000
_cell.length_b   1.000
_cell.length_c   1.000
_cell.angle_alpha   90.00
_cell.angle_beta   90.00
_cell.angle_gamma   90.00
#
_symmetry.space_group_name_H-M   'P 1'
#
loop_
_entity.id
_entity.type
_entity.pdbx_description
1 polymer ?
#
loop_
_entity_poly.entity_id
_entity_poly.type
_entity_poly.pdbx_seq_one_letter_code
_entity_poly.pdbx_strand_id
1 'polypeptide(L)'
;GPCRSPDNAELPFKNIQVWFKLCLQVTDIHTNTILPVQTVLASPPDGGQWPYGRYDSVVVNTDNVMVWPASGLQGLILFDISMDSSLIRALHCTALSDHQWSWADHFLCYVQRFDIVSQAGAQRDPATQLHVLKRALCLGGQQLGDIIPVSQIRAYANLILHFGQRADARLTAFNSFEHSQEFFLNKYFDKNSYFPLLL
;
A
#
# COMPACT_ATOMS: atom_id res chain seq x y z
N GLY A 1 19.65 -6.27 6.18
CA GLY A 1 19.76 -4.79 6.12
C GLY A 1 19.42 -4.33 4.72
N PRO A 2 18.94 -3.09 4.50
CA PRO A 2 18.61 -2.63 3.16
C PRO A 2 19.92 -2.50 2.36
N CYS A 3 20.10 -3.34 1.34
CA CYS A 3 21.18 -3.19 0.38
C CYS A 3 20.87 -1.98 -0.49
N ARG A 4 21.61 -0.88 -0.28
CA ARG A 4 21.68 0.17 -1.29
C ARG A 4 22.63 -0.29 -2.37
N SER A 5 22.17 -0.21 -3.62
CA SER A 5 23.04 -0.40 -4.76
C SER A 5 24.14 0.67 -4.75
N PRO A 6 25.39 0.37 -5.15
CA PRO A 6 26.42 1.39 -5.30
C PRO A 6 25.97 2.45 -6.32
N ASP A 7 26.44 3.69 -6.17
CA ASP A 7 25.99 4.85 -6.95
C ASP A 7 26.20 4.70 -8.47
N ASN A 8 27.10 3.81 -8.90
CA ASN A 8 27.39 3.48 -10.30
C ASN A 8 26.85 2.10 -10.72
N ALA A 9 25.83 1.58 -10.03
CA ALA A 9 25.22 0.33 -10.45
C ALA A 9 24.57 0.49 -11.82
N GLU A 10 25.05 -0.28 -12.80
CA GLU A 10 24.40 -0.36 -14.09
C GLU A 10 23.00 -0.95 -13.92
N LEU A 11 21.99 -0.16 -14.26
CA LEU A 11 20.63 -0.63 -14.26
C LEU A 11 20.42 -1.57 -15.46
N PRO A 12 19.71 -2.69 -15.28
CA PRO A 12 19.41 -3.62 -16.37
C PRO A 12 18.39 -3.05 -17.39
N PHE A 13 18.04 -1.77 -17.30
CA PHE A 13 17.09 -1.09 -18.16
C PHE A 13 17.52 0.38 -18.38
N LYS A 14 17.15 0.93 -19.54
CA LYS A 14 17.37 2.35 -19.88
C LYS A 14 16.14 3.23 -19.70
N ASN A 15 14.95 2.64 -19.82
CA ASN A 15 13.68 3.36 -19.81
C ASN A 15 12.69 2.73 -18.83
N ILE A 16 11.73 3.56 -18.41
CA ILE A 16 10.74 3.26 -17.39
C ILE A 16 9.39 3.74 -17.90
N GLN A 17 8.39 2.85 -17.95
CA GLN A 17 7.01 3.27 -18.15
C GLN A 17 6.31 3.37 -16.79
N VAL A 18 5.59 4.47 -16.57
CA VAL A 18 4.91 4.74 -15.31
C VAL A 18 3.42 4.88 -15.56
N TRP A 19 2.62 4.16 -14.78
CA TRP A 19 1.17 4.34 -14.72
C TRP A 19 0.76 4.85 -13.34
N PHE A 20 -0.31 5.66 -13.31
CA PHE A 20 -0.88 6.24 -12.08
C PHE A 20 -2.27 5.68 -11.73
N LYS A 21 -2.69 4.68 -12.50
CA LYS A 21 -3.99 4.02 -12.36
C LYS A 21 -3.80 2.53 -12.52
N LEU A 22 -4.38 1.78 -11.61
CA LEU A 22 -4.46 0.32 -11.67
C LEU A 22 -5.93 -0.08 -11.58
N CYS A 23 -6.36 -1.01 -12.42
CA CYS A 23 -7.68 -1.61 -12.31
C CYS A 23 -7.59 -2.86 -11.46
N LEU A 24 -8.28 -2.88 -10.32
CA LEU A 24 -8.38 -4.04 -9.45
C LEU A 24 -9.78 -4.65 -9.59
N GLN A 25 -9.83 -5.93 -9.96
CA GLN A 25 -11.04 -6.71 -10.02
C GLN A 25 -10.91 -7.88 -9.04
N VAL A 26 -11.82 -7.94 -8.08
CA VAL A 26 -11.82 -8.96 -7.03
C VAL A 26 -13.13 -9.75 -7.06
N THR A 27 -13.14 -10.86 -6.34
CA THR A 27 -14.29 -11.73 -6.20
C THR A 27 -14.92 -11.52 -4.82
N ASP A 28 -16.26 -11.49 -4.75
CA ASP A 28 -17.00 -11.43 -3.49
C ASP A 28 -16.71 -12.65 -2.62
N ILE A 29 -16.44 -12.42 -1.34
CA ILE A 29 -15.97 -13.48 -0.42
C ILE A 29 -17.07 -14.48 -0.05
N HIS A 30 -18.34 -14.13 -0.24
CA HIS A 30 -19.48 -14.96 0.14
C HIS A 30 -20.10 -15.68 -1.06
N THR A 31 -20.26 -14.96 -2.18
CA THR A 31 -20.94 -15.48 -3.36
C THR A 31 -19.98 -16.02 -4.41
N ASN A 32 -18.68 -15.77 -4.27
CA ASN A 32 -17.66 -16.05 -5.29
C ASN A 32 -17.97 -15.41 -6.65
N THR A 33 -18.79 -14.35 -6.68
CA THR A 33 -19.09 -13.61 -7.91
C THR A 33 -18.05 -12.53 -8.14
N ILE A 34 -17.64 -12.36 -9.39
CA ILE A 34 -16.72 -11.30 -9.79
C ILE A 34 -17.40 -9.94 -9.54
N LEU A 35 -16.73 -9.06 -8.79
CA LEU A 35 -17.22 -7.71 -8.52
C LEU A 35 -16.86 -6.76 -9.67
N PRO A 36 -17.56 -5.62 -9.78
CA PRO A 36 -17.16 -4.56 -10.69
C PRO A 36 -15.72 -4.13 -10.46
N VAL A 37 -15.02 -3.85 -11.56
CA VAL A 37 -13.65 -3.34 -11.49
C VAL A 37 -13.63 -2.00 -10.77
N GLN A 38 -12.65 -1.82 -9.89
CA GLN A 38 -12.39 -0.57 -9.21
C GLN A 38 -11.03 -0.04 -9.67
N THR A 39 -10.88 1.28 -9.71
CA THR A 39 -9.62 1.93 -10.11
C THR A 39 -8.87 2.40 -8.87
N VAL A 40 -7.65 1.90 -8.68
CA VAL A 40 -6.71 2.33 -7.66
C VAL A 40 -5.93 3.49 -8.25
N LEU A 41 -5.96 4.64 -7.59
CA LEU A 41 -5.28 5.85 -8.02
C LEU A 41 -3.99 6.04 -7.22
N ALA A 42 -2.94 6.41 -7.95
CA ALA A 42 -1.66 6.80 -7.38
C ALA A 42 -1.15 8.03 -8.16
N SER A 43 -1.83 9.16 -7.98
CA SER A 43 -1.50 10.40 -8.69
C SER A 43 -0.35 11.12 -7.97
N PRO A 44 0.72 11.51 -8.70
CA PRO A 44 1.88 12.16 -8.09
C PRO A 44 1.53 13.56 -7.60
N PRO A 45 2.41 14.20 -6.81
CA PRO A 45 2.28 15.59 -6.44
C PRO A 45 2.11 16.49 -7.67
N ASP A 46 1.14 17.39 -7.62
CA ASP A 46 0.98 18.45 -8.59
C ASP A 46 1.33 19.81 -7.96
N GLY A 47 1.73 20.78 -8.78
CA GLY A 47 2.00 22.14 -8.31
C GLY A 47 0.75 22.94 -7.96
N GLY A 48 -0.40 22.27 -7.75
CA GLY A 48 -1.71 22.87 -7.62
C GLY A 48 -2.46 22.33 -6.39
N GLN A 49 -3.53 21.57 -6.65
CA GLN A 49 -4.48 21.16 -5.62
C GLN A 49 -3.97 20.00 -4.75
N TRP A 50 -3.07 19.18 -5.27
CA TRP A 50 -2.53 17.99 -4.61
C TRP A 50 -1.00 18.12 -4.46
N PRO A 51 -0.51 19.01 -3.58
CA PRO A 51 0.92 19.25 -3.40
C PRO A 51 1.71 18.05 -2.87
N TYR A 52 1.01 17.03 -2.36
CA TYR A 52 1.58 15.76 -1.90
C TYR A 52 1.07 14.55 -2.69
N GLY A 53 0.35 14.81 -3.80
CA GLY A 53 -0.28 13.77 -4.61
C GLY A 53 -1.56 13.24 -4.00
N ARG A 54 -2.09 12.17 -4.59
CA ARG A 54 -3.32 11.51 -4.16
C ARG A 54 -3.21 10.01 -4.37
N TYR A 55 -3.35 9.28 -3.26
CA TYR A 55 -3.06 7.85 -3.20
C TYR A 55 -4.20 7.10 -2.56
N ASP A 56 -4.54 5.95 -3.14
CA ASP A 56 -5.41 4.97 -2.52
C ASP A 56 -4.57 3.94 -1.75
N SER A 57 -5.11 3.44 -0.64
CA SER A 57 -4.47 2.41 0.16
C SER A 57 -4.99 1.02 -0.25
N VAL A 58 -4.13 0.00 -0.12
CA VAL A 58 -4.44 -1.37 -0.53
C VAL A 58 -3.98 -2.40 0.49
N VAL A 59 -4.62 -3.56 0.45
CA VAL A 59 -4.20 -4.76 1.18
C VAL A 59 -3.28 -5.57 0.28
N VAL A 60 -2.09 -5.89 0.79
CA VAL A 60 -1.09 -6.69 0.08
C VAL A 60 -0.84 -7.98 0.84
N ASN A 61 -0.79 -9.08 0.10
CA ASN A 61 -0.32 -10.34 0.65
C ASN A 61 1.16 -10.54 0.37
N THR A 62 1.97 -10.45 1.42
CA THR A 62 3.41 -10.66 1.39
C THR A 62 3.82 -12.10 1.71
N ASP A 63 2.91 -12.92 2.25
CA ASP A 63 3.18 -14.31 2.64
C ASP A 63 2.42 -15.28 1.72
N ASN A 64 3.18 -16.10 0.98
CA ASN A 64 2.62 -17.09 0.07
C ASN A 64 1.88 -18.23 0.80
N VAL A 65 2.08 -18.39 2.11
CA VAL A 65 1.36 -19.38 2.94
C VAL A 65 0.00 -18.84 3.36
N MET A 66 -0.13 -17.53 3.53
CA MET A 66 -1.37 -16.90 3.95
C MET A 66 -2.30 -16.70 2.76
N VAL A 67 -3.58 -16.92 2.98
CA VAL A 67 -4.60 -16.85 1.94
C VAL A 67 -5.60 -15.76 2.31
N TRP A 68 -5.52 -14.62 1.65
CA TRP A 68 -6.61 -13.64 1.72
C TRP A 68 -7.84 -14.19 0.98
N PRO A 69 -9.06 -14.08 1.53
CA PRO A 69 -9.44 -13.42 2.80
C PRO A 69 -9.43 -14.34 4.05
N ALA A 70 -9.20 -15.64 3.90
CA ALA A 70 -9.37 -16.63 4.97
C ALA A 70 -8.41 -16.46 6.16
N SER A 71 -7.18 -16.00 5.92
CA SER A 71 -6.16 -15.77 6.96
C SER A 71 -6.35 -14.45 7.71
N GLY A 72 -7.37 -13.65 7.36
CA GLY A 72 -7.56 -12.32 7.94
C GLY A 72 -6.32 -11.43 7.75
N LEU A 73 -5.92 -10.73 8.81
CA LEU A 73 -4.71 -9.89 8.82
C LEU A 73 -3.42 -10.65 9.14
N GLN A 74 -3.47 -11.97 9.36
CA GLN A 74 -2.26 -12.75 9.67
C GLN A 74 -1.36 -12.85 8.44
N GLY A 75 -0.11 -12.40 8.59
CA GLY A 75 0.90 -12.36 7.51
C GLY A 75 0.60 -11.35 6.39
N LEU A 76 -0.39 -10.48 6.56
CA LEU A 76 -0.64 -9.35 5.67
C LEU A 76 0.04 -8.10 6.21
N ILE A 77 0.51 -7.29 5.27
CA ILE A 77 0.98 -5.94 5.54
C ILE A 77 0.08 -5.01 4.74
N LEU A 78 -0.38 -3.95 5.41
CA LEU A 78 -1.18 -2.91 4.76
C LEU A 78 -0.24 -1.86 4.19
N PHE A 79 -0.55 -1.41 2.99
CA PHE A 79 0.27 -0.42 2.32
C PHE A 79 -0.54 0.76 1.80
N ASP A 80 0.03 1.96 1.90
CA ASP A 80 -0.33 3.08 1.04
C ASP A 80 0.38 2.93 -0.29
N ILE A 81 -0.26 3.23 -1.40
CA ILE A 81 0.46 3.41 -2.66
C ILE A 81 0.89 4.88 -2.73
N SER A 82 1.79 5.31 -1.85
CA SER A 82 2.33 6.68 -1.92
C SER A 82 3.48 6.76 -2.93
N MET A 83 3.34 7.65 -3.90
CA MET A 83 4.25 7.82 -5.05
C MET A 83 4.96 9.17 -5.05
N ASP A 84 5.85 9.39 -4.09
CA ASP A 84 6.80 10.49 -4.24
C ASP A 84 7.87 10.22 -5.31
N SER A 85 7.93 9.00 -5.88
CA SER A 85 8.71 8.74 -7.09
C SER A 85 8.27 7.46 -7.85
N SER A 86 7.06 7.48 -8.41
CA SER A 86 6.66 6.73 -9.62
C SER A 86 7.22 5.32 -9.87
N LEU A 87 6.51 4.25 -9.49
CA LEU A 87 6.61 2.94 -10.16
C LEU A 87 5.26 2.21 -10.00
N ILE A 88 4.34 2.32 -10.97
CA ILE A 88 3.68 1.12 -11.49
C ILE A 88 4.43 0.90 -12.80
N ARG A 89 5.06 -0.26 -13.01
CA ARG A 89 5.91 -0.48 -14.18
C ARG A 89 5.68 -1.85 -14.78
N ALA A 90 5.22 -1.92 -16.03
CA ALA A 90 5.56 -2.99 -16.97
C ALA A 90 7.00 -2.78 -17.42
N LEU A 91 7.89 -3.72 -17.09
CA LEU A 91 9.23 -3.75 -17.64
C LEU A 91 9.17 -4.56 -18.94
N HIS A 92 9.59 -3.96 -20.05
CA HIS A 92 9.99 -4.73 -21.22
C HIS A 92 11.50 -4.53 -21.38
N CYS A 93 12.27 -5.44 -20.77
CA CYS A 93 13.73 -5.42 -20.86
C CYS A 93 14.18 -6.27 -22.05
N THR A 94 14.71 -5.64 -23.10
CA THR A 94 15.55 -6.34 -24.07
C THR A 94 16.92 -6.53 -23.43
N ALA A 95 17.22 -7.76 -23.02
CA ALA A 95 18.44 -8.07 -22.29
C ALA A 95 19.70 -7.79 -23.12
N LEU A 96 20.73 -7.18 -22.50
CA LEU A 96 22.08 -7.07 -23.05
C LEU A 96 22.87 -8.40 -22.93
N SER A 97 22.32 -9.39 -22.24
CA SER A 97 22.94 -10.70 -22.00
C SER A 97 21.89 -11.76 -21.70
N ASP A 98 22.26 -13.03 -21.89
CA ASP A 98 21.47 -14.27 -21.83
C ASP A 98 20.88 -14.62 -20.44
N HIS A 99 20.60 -13.63 -19.59
CA HIS A 99 20.08 -13.82 -18.23
C HIS A 99 18.68 -13.24 -18.13
N GLN A 100 17.70 -14.15 -18.07
CA GLN A 100 16.29 -13.83 -17.87
C GLN A 100 16.05 -13.56 -16.38
N TRP A 101 15.76 -12.31 -16.03
CA TRP A 101 15.47 -11.94 -14.65
C TRP A 101 14.03 -12.33 -14.32
N SER A 102 13.82 -13.05 -13.22
CA SER A 102 12.49 -13.54 -12.82
C SER A 102 11.44 -12.46 -12.60
N TRP A 103 11.86 -11.21 -12.35
CA TRP A 103 10.99 -10.06 -12.16
C TRP A 103 10.71 -9.27 -13.46
N ALA A 104 11.41 -9.54 -14.57
CA ALA A 104 11.32 -8.72 -15.78
C ALA A 104 9.92 -8.75 -16.41
N ASP A 105 9.17 -9.84 -16.24
CA ASP A 105 7.84 -10.01 -16.84
C ASP A 105 6.69 -9.55 -15.93
N HIS A 106 6.99 -8.93 -14.78
CA HIS A 106 5.98 -8.55 -13.80
C HIS A 106 5.70 -7.05 -13.81
N PHE A 107 4.42 -6.69 -13.64
CA PHE A 107 4.06 -5.34 -13.26
C PHE A 107 4.40 -5.14 -11.79
N LEU A 108 5.24 -4.15 -11.48
CA LEU A 108 5.66 -3.83 -10.11
C LEU A 108 4.98 -2.54 -9.66
N CYS A 109 4.69 -2.42 -8.36
CA CYS A 109 4.29 -1.17 -7.71
C CYS A 109 5.16 -0.81 -6.51
N TYR A 110 5.44 0.49 -6.31
CA TYR A 110 6.00 0.99 -5.06
C TYR A 110 4.90 1.20 -4.03
N VAL A 111 5.18 0.80 -2.80
CA VAL A 111 4.22 0.82 -1.69
C VAL A 111 4.89 1.31 -0.41
N GLN A 112 4.17 2.08 0.40
CA GLN A 112 4.58 2.51 1.74
C GLN A 112 3.89 1.68 2.80
N ARG A 113 4.66 1.20 3.76
CA ARG A 113 4.19 0.21 4.73
C ARG A 113 3.50 0.86 5.93
N PHE A 114 2.42 0.23 6.36
CA PHE A 114 1.81 0.45 7.67
C PHE A 114 1.88 -0.82 8.52
N ASP A 115 2.20 -0.64 9.80
CA ASP A 115 2.21 -1.71 10.79
C ASP A 115 0.97 -1.60 11.68
N ILE A 116 0.35 -2.73 12.00
CA ILE A 116 -0.74 -2.79 12.98
C ILE A 116 -0.14 -2.66 14.38
N VAL A 117 -0.65 -1.71 15.16
CA VAL A 117 -0.17 -1.41 16.51
C VAL A 117 -1.17 -1.89 17.56
N SER A 118 -0.68 -2.62 18.56
CA SER A 118 -1.48 -3.01 19.73
C SER A 118 -1.73 -1.81 20.64
N GLN A 119 -3.00 -1.58 20.97
CA GLN A 119 -3.49 -0.56 21.90
C GLN A 119 -3.69 -1.19 23.29
N ALA A 120 -2.81 -0.86 24.24
CA ALA A 120 -2.94 -1.29 25.65
C ALA A 120 -3.19 -2.81 25.86
N GLY A 121 -2.60 -3.66 25.01
CA GLY A 121 -2.76 -5.12 25.07
C GLY A 121 -3.87 -5.69 24.18
N ALA A 122 -4.66 -4.84 23.52
CA ALA A 122 -5.64 -5.23 22.50
C ALA A 122 -5.20 -4.78 21.10
N GLN A 123 -5.44 -5.58 20.06
CA GLN A 123 -5.08 -5.17 18.69
C GLN A 123 -5.97 -4.06 18.11
N ARG A 124 -7.08 -3.72 18.77
CA ARG A 124 -8.10 -2.81 18.26
C ARG A 124 -8.39 -1.71 19.28
N ASP A 125 -8.73 -0.54 18.77
CA ASP A 125 -9.20 0.57 19.58
C ASP A 125 -10.52 0.20 20.29
N PRO A 126 -10.64 0.40 21.61
CA PRO A 126 -11.81 -0.07 22.36
C PRO A 126 -13.12 0.63 21.96
N ALA A 127 -13.05 1.90 21.54
CA ALA A 127 -14.24 2.69 21.21
C ALA A 127 -14.78 2.37 19.81
N THR A 128 -13.89 2.27 18.82
CA THR A 128 -14.24 2.10 17.41
C THR A 128 -14.14 0.65 16.94
N GLN A 129 -13.45 -0.21 17.70
CA GLN A 129 -13.13 -1.59 17.33
C GLN A 129 -12.35 -1.70 16.01
N LEU A 130 -11.69 -0.62 15.58
CA LEU A 130 -10.85 -0.58 14.38
C LEU A 130 -9.40 -0.92 14.75
N HIS A 131 -8.67 -1.49 13.79
CA HIS A 131 -7.23 -1.66 13.94
C HIS A 131 -6.54 -0.32 13.80
N VAL A 132 -5.62 -0.02 14.70
CA VAL A 132 -4.76 1.16 14.60
C VAL A 132 -3.52 0.78 13.82
N LEU A 133 -3.27 1.53 12.77
CA LEU A 133 -2.11 1.41 11.92
C LEU A 133 -1.16 2.57 12.23
N LYS A 134 0.14 2.27 12.18
CA LYS A 134 1.18 3.28 12.23
C LYS A 134 2.05 3.18 10.99
N ARG A 135 2.39 4.33 10.41
CA ARG A 135 3.29 4.40 9.27
C ARG A 135 4.65 3.83 9.68
N ALA A 136 5.15 2.87 8.91
CA ALA A 136 6.46 2.28 9.17
C ALA A 136 7.55 3.28 8.73
N LEU A 137 8.59 3.42 9.54
CA LEU A 137 9.70 4.33 9.28
C LEU A 137 11.03 3.56 9.23
N CYS A 138 11.90 3.97 8.31
CA CYS A 138 13.30 3.58 8.30
C CYS A 138 14.03 4.13 9.53
N LEU A 139 15.23 3.59 9.84
CA LEU A 139 16.08 4.06 10.96
C LEU A 139 16.46 5.56 10.89
N GLY A 140 16.28 6.20 9.73
CA GLY A 140 16.48 7.64 9.52
C GLY A 140 15.21 8.49 9.55
N GLY A 141 14.05 7.92 9.93
CA GLY A 141 12.77 8.64 10.00
C GLY A 141 12.04 8.83 8.67
N GLN A 142 12.65 8.41 7.55
CA GLN A 142 11.97 8.36 6.25
C GLN A 142 10.91 7.24 6.25
N GLN A 143 9.81 7.44 5.52
CA GLN A 143 8.77 6.43 5.32
C GLN A 143 9.37 5.15 4.73
N LEU A 144 9.08 4.01 5.35
CA LEU A 144 9.51 2.70 4.86
C LEU A 144 8.58 2.28 3.74
N GLY A 145 9.16 2.03 2.57
CA GLY A 145 8.45 1.45 1.44
C GLY A 145 9.21 0.30 0.79
N ASP A 146 8.52 -0.39 -0.10
CA ASP A 146 9.02 -1.54 -0.84
C ASP A 146 8.48 -1.56 -2.28
N ILE A 147 9.08 -2.37 -3.15
CA ILE A 147 8.61 -2.62 -4.51
C ILE A 147 8.05 -4.03 -4.57
N ILE A 148 6.76 -4.15 -4.83
CA ILE A 148 6.06 -5.44 -4.87
C ILE A 148 5.50 -5.70 -6.28
N PRO A 149 5.31 -6.96 -6.69
CA PRO A 149 4.46 -7.28 -7.83
C PRO A 149 3.01 -6.83 -7.58
N VAL A 150 2.38 -6.22 -8.59
CA VAL A 150 0.96 -5.84 -8.57
C VAL A 150 0.06 -7.05 -8.29
N SER A 151 0.50 -8.25 -8.69
CA SER A 151 -0.18 -9.51 -8.41
C SER A 151 -0.27 -9.87 -6.92
N GLN A 152 0.43 -9.16 -6.03
CA GLN A 152 0.31 -9.31 -4.58
C GLN A 152 -0.79 -8.44 -3.96
N ILE A 153 -1.36 -7.49 -4.70
CA ILE A 153 -2.49 -6.68 -4.25
C ILE A 153 -3.75 -7.56 -4.19
N ARG A 154 -4.49 -7.48 -3.09
CA ARG A 154 -5.65 -8.33 -2.81
C ARG A 154 -6.97 -7.58 -2.70
N ALA A 155 -6.94 -6.37 -2.15
CA ALA A 155 -8.15 -5.58 -1.94
C ALA A 155 -7.81 -4.10 -1.74
N TYR A 156 -8.82 -3.24 -1.80
CA TYR A 156 -8.73 -1.88 -1.30
C TYR A 156 -8.67 -1.86 0.22
N ALA A 157 -7.97 -0.86 0.75
CA ALA A 157 -8.02 -0.50 2.14
C ALA A 157 -8.48 0.94 2.26
N ASN A 158 -9.41 1.21 3.18
CA ASN A 158 -9.81 2.57 3.48
C ASN A 158 -9.21 2.99 4.83
N LEU A 159 -8.29 3.94 4.80
CA LEU A 159 -7.66 4.49 6.00
C LEU A 159 -8.40 5.74 6.46
N ILE A 160 -8.53 5.89 7.77
CA ILE A 160 -9.10 7.08 8.42
C ILE A 160 -8.01 7.66 9.32
N LEU A 161 -7.82 8.97 9.31
CA LEU A 161 -6.82 9.63 10.16
C LEU A 161 -7.13 9.40 11.64
N HIS A 162 -6.11 8.99 12.41
CA HIS A 162 -6.19 8.92 13.87
C HIS A 162 -5.45 10.12 14.47
N PHE A 163 -6.22 11.12 14.94
CA PHE A 163 -5.66 12.35 15.51
C PHE A 163 -5.32 12.25 17.00
N GLY A 164 -5.58 11.10 17.64
CA GLY A 164 -5.48 10.95 19.09
C GLY A 164 -6.37 11.96 19.84
N GLN A 165 -5.88 12.47 20.97
CA GLN A 165 -6.64 13.41 21.81
C GLN A 165 -6.78 14.81 21.20
N ARG A 166 -5.86 15.22 20.32
CA ARG A 166 -5.84 16.57 19.76
C ARG A 166 -5.26 16.56 18.34
N ALA A 167 -6.09 16.93 17.37
CA ALA A 167 -5.63 17.18 16.01
C ALA A 167 -4.67 18.38 15.95
N ASP A 168 -3.60 18.26 15.16
CA ASP A 168 -2.73 19.38 14.85
C ASP A 168 -3.48 20.37 13.95
N ALA A 169 -3.55 21.63 14.40
CA ALA A 169 -4.29 22.70 13.73
C ALA A 169 -3.73 23.07 12.34
N ARG A 170 -2.53 22.61 12.00
CA ARG A 170 -1.91 22.79 10.69
C ARG A 170 -2.36 21.75 9.66
N LEU A 171 -3.06 20.70 10.11
CA LEU A 171 -3.56 19.66 9.22
C LEU A 171 -4.74 20.18 8.42
N THR A 172 -4.69 19.92 7.13
CA THR A 172 -5.71 20.22 6.13
C THR A 172 -6.06 18.95 5.38
N ALA A 173 -7.17 18.94 4.64
CA ALA A 173 -7.56 17.79 3.83
C ALA A 173 -6.49 17.37 2.79
N PHE A 174 -5.53 18.25 2.47
CA PHE A 174 -4.52 18.00 1.44
C PHE A 174 -3.17 17.55 2.01
N ASN A 175 -2.88 17.79 3.29
CA ASN A 175 -1.59 17.45 3.91
C ASN A 175 -1.72 16.44 5.07
N SER A 176 -2.95 16.10 5.46
CA SER A 176 -3.19 15.30 6.65
C SER A 176 -2.67 13.87 6.51
N PHE A 177 -2.87 13.24 5.35
CA PHE A 177 -2.34 11.90 5.10
C PHE A 177 -0.81 11.84 5.11
N GLU A 178 -0.16 12.90 4.65
CA GLU A 178 1.30 12.97 4.60
C GLU A 178 1.91 13.17 6.00
N HIS A 179 1.33 14.06 6.80
CA HIS A 179 1.88 14.41 8.11
C HIS A 179 1.40 13.52 9.26
N SER A 180 0.29 12.80 9.09
CA SER A 180 -0.20 11.86 10.09
C SER A 180 0.61 10.56 10.10
N GLN A 181 0.86 10.07 11.31
CA GLN A 181 1.59 8.83 11.54
C GLN A 181 0.67 7.66 11.90
N GLU A 182 -0.55 7.94 12.34
CA GLU A 182 -1.49 6.94 12.81
C GLU A 182 -2.82 7.03 12.06
N PHE A 183 -3.38 5.86 11.77
CA PHE A 183 -4.58 5.70 10.98
C PHE A 183 -5.43 4.56 11.55
N PHE A 184 -6.75 4.65 11.41
CA PHE A 184 -7.64 3.51 11.58
C PHE A 184 -7.85 2.81 10.25
N LEU A 185 -7.80 1.48 10.28
CA LEU A 185 -8.26 0.66 9.16
C LEU A 185 -9.78 0.50 9.22
N ASN A 186 -10.48 1.08 8.25
CA ASN A 186 -11.94 1.05 8.21
C ASN A 186 -12.48 -0.28 7.69
N LYS A 187 -12.78 -1.20 8.62
CA LYS A 187 -13.45 -2.46 8.29
C LYS A 187 -14.90 -2.32 7.82
N TYR A 188 -15.52 -1.15 8.01
CA TYR A 188 -16.90 -0.88 7.59
C TYR A 188 -17.01 -0.32 6.17
N PHE A 189 -15.88 -0.13 5.48
CA PHE A 189 -15.85 0.44 4.14
C PHE A 189 -16.56 -0.44 3.10
N ASP A 190 -16.34 -1.75 3.17
CA ASP A 190 -16.98 -2.72 2.30
C ASP A 190 -17.26 -4.03 3.05
N LYS A 191 -18.32 -4.73 2.64
CA LYS A 191 -18.70 -6.02 3.22
C LYS A 191 -17.58 -7.05 3.09
N ASN A 192 -16.84 -7.06 1.98
CA ASN A 192 -15.73 -7.98 1.76
C ASN A 192 -14.50 -7.63 2.60
N SER A 193 -14.41 -6.41 3.13
CA SER A 193 -13.38 -6.01 4.08
C SER A 193 -13.79 -6.30 5.53
N TYR A 194 -15.08 -6.33 5.83
CA TYR A 194 -15.56 -6.48 7.21
C TYR A 194 -15.15 -7.80 7.86
N PHE A 195 -15.47 -8.94 7.23
CA PHE A 195 -15.20 -10.26 7.80
C PHE A 195 -13.70 -10.56 7.95
N PRO A 196 -12.85 -10.32 6.94
CA PRO A 196 -11.44 -10.68 7.05
C PRO A 196 -10.70 -9.83 8.09
N LEU A 197 -11.15 -8.60 8.33
CA LEU A 197 -10.54 -7.71 9.32
C LEU A 197 -11.02 -7.98 10.76
N LEU A 198 -12.02 -8.85 10.95
CA LEU A 198 -12.47 -9.32 12.26
C LEU A 198 -11.73 -10.57 12.76
N LEU A 199 -11.13 -11.34 11.87
CA LEU A 199 -10.24 -12.46 12.18
C LEU A 199 -8.95 -11.94 12.83
#